data_AF-A0A368EXU0-F1
#
_entry.id   AF-A0A368EXU0-F1
#
_cell.length_a   1.000
_cell.length_b   1.000
_cell.length_c   1.000
_cell.angle_alpha   90.00
_cell.angle_beta   90.00
_cell.angle_gamma   90.00
#
_symmetry.space_group_name_H-M   'P 1'
#
loop_
_entity.id
_entity.type
_entity.pdbx_description
1 polymer ?
#
loop_
_entity_poly.entity_id
_entity_poly.type
_entity_poly.pdbx_seq_one_letter_code
_entity_poly.pdbx_strand_id
1 'polypeptide(L)'
;MPGNFNLSRPLEMVYPWIQSARIYDGSQRQVIVTHAEGTNLHITLQVNGDNDGHRLVFFHNASRISDFTGTIIVDSRSNRYFNVTVYGASGKINGAVKYSTERDSDEIFSFTTYVHDLNAANRSMIIPLPAVVESGPRMICMYADEQREEQA
;
A
#
# COMPACT_ATOMS: atom_id res chain seq x y z
N MET A 1 17.05 12.71 35.59
CA MET A 1 16.71 11.45 36.29
C MET A 1 17.85 10.45 36.08
N PRO A 2 18.29 9.71 37.10
CA PRO A 2 19.32 8.69 36.93
C PRO A 2 18.78 7.52 36.09
N GLY A 3 19.40 7.24 34.94
CA GLY A 3 19.53 5.98 34.17
C GLY A 3 18.34 5.08 33.83
N ASN A 4 17.21 5.15 34.55
CA ASN A 4 16.23 4.07 34.60
C ASN A 4 14.87 4.44 33.99
N PHE A 5 14.82 5.48 33.15
CA PHE A 5 13.60 5.87 32.43
C PHE A 5 13.86 5.84 30.93
N ASN A 6 13.10 5.01 30.23
CA ASN A 6 13.08 4.96 28.76
C ASN A 6 11.64 5.08 28.28
N LEU A 7 11.37 6.12 27.50
CA LEU A 7 10.05 6.35 26.92
C LEU A 7 9.98 5.66 25.57
N SER A 8 9.03 4.74 25.43
CA SER A 8 8.74 4.09 24.16
C SER A 8 8.36 5.10 23.09
N ARG A 9 8.70 4.79 21.83
CA ARG A 9 8.26 5.57 20.68
C ARG A 9 6.73 5.53 20.53
N PRO A 10 6.12 6.58 19.93
CA PRO A 10 4.68 6.59 19.61
C PRO A 10 4.26 5.38 18.78
N LEU A 11 2.97 5.00 18.87
CA LEU A 11 2.44 3.82 18.22
C LEU A 11 2.60 3.86 16.70
N GLU A 12 2.36 5.02 16.08
CA GLU A 12 2.53 5.26 14.64
C GLU A 12 3.98 5.10 14.14
N MET A 13 4.97 5.18 15.04
CA MET A 13 6.38 4.93 14.70
C MET A 13 6.79 3.46 14.88
N VAL A 14 5.94 2.64 15.51
CA VAL A 14 6.24 1.26 15.88
C VAL A 14 5.41 0.26 15.07
N TYR A 15 4.17 0.62 14.73
CA TYR A 15 3.22 -0.25 14.05
C TYR A 15 2.83 0.35 12.69
N PRO A 16 3.30 -0.22 11.57
CA PRO A 16 3.04 0.32 10.23
C PRO A 16 1.56 0.50 9.87
N TRP A 17 0.68 -0.33 10.43
CA TRP A 17 -0.76 -0.26 10.18
C TRP A 17 -1.45 0.93 10.87
N ILE A 18 -0.78 1.59 11.82
CA ILE A 18 -1.31 2.75 12.55
C ILE A 18 -0.82 4.03 11.88
N GLN A 19 -1.73 4.73 11.19
CA GLN A 19 -1.43 6.07 10.68
C GLN A 19 -1.41 7.11 11.81
N SER A 20 -2.37 7.01 12.74
CA SER A 20 -2.39 7.85 13.94
C SER A 20 -3.18 7.19 15.06
N ALA A 21 -2.78 7.44 16.31
CA ALA A 21 -3.54 7.06 17.49
C ALA A 21 -3.57 8.24 18.47
N ARG A 22 -4.71 8.96 18.53
CA ARG A 22 -4.82 10.22 19.28
C ARG A 22 -6.11 10.30 20.08
N ILE A 23 -6.05 10.97 21.23
CA ILE A 23 -7.25 11.34 21.99
C ILE A 23 -8.06 12.30 21.11
N TYR A 24 -9.36 12.02 20.97
CA TYR A 24 -10.23 12.74 20.03
C TYR A 24 -10.37 14.22 20.39
N ASP A 25 -10.73 14.48 21.64
CA ASP A 25 -11.06 15.81 22.13
C ASP A 25 -10.76 15.96 23.64
N GLY A 26 -11.05 17.14 24.17
CA GLY A 26 -10.84 17.47 25.58
C GLY A 26 -11.72 16.69 26.57
N SER A 27 -12.73 15.94 26.11
CA SER A 27 -13.53 15.08 27.00
C SER A 27 -12.75 13.85 27.47
N GLN A 28 -11.68 13.49 26.75
CA GLN A 28 -10.84 12.30 27.00
C GLN A 28 -11.61 10.97 27.03
N ARG A 29 -12.80 10.92 26.42
CA ARG A 29 -13.66 9.72 26.42
C ARG A 29 -13.36 8.77 25.27
N GLN A 30 -12.69 9.25 24.24
CA GLN A 30 -12.48 8.51 23.00
C GLN A 30 -11.05 8.71 22.49
N VAL A 31 -10.52 7.63 21.92
CA VAL A 31 -9.27 7.62 21.16
C VAL A 31 -9.63 7.23 19.73
N ILE A 32 -9.19 8.05 18.77
CA ILE A 32 -9.31 7.71 17.35
C ILE A 32 -8.01 7.04 16.91
N VAL A 33 -8.16 5.84 16.36
CA VAL A 33 -7.09 5.13 15.66
C VAL A 33 -7.39 5.20 14.17
N THR A 34 -6.56 5.93 13.43
CA THR A 34 -6.64 5.98 11.97
C THR A 34 -5.76 4.87 11.42
N HIS A 35 -6.37 3.96 10.67
CA HIS A 35 -5.68 2.87 10.01
C HIS A 35 -4.96 3.37 8.75
N ALA A 36 -3.68 3.02 8.61
CA ALA A 36 -2.92 3.28 7.38
C ALA A 36 -3.34 2.34 6.24
N GLU A 37 -3.81 1.14 6.58
CA GLU A 37 -4.29 0.12 5.66
C GLU A 37 -5.62 -0.47 6.19
N GLY A 38 -6.54 -0.78 5.28
CA GLY A 38 -7.85 -1.31 5.61
C GLY A 38 -8.38 -2.25 4.54
N THR A 39 -9.32 -3.11 4.93
CA THR A 39 -10.00 -4.01 4.00
C THR A 39 -11.05 -3.26 3.17
N ASN A 40 -11.33 -3.75 1.97
CA ASN A 40 -12.40 -3.22 1.13
C ASN A 40 -13.76 -3.32 1.84
N LEU A 41 -14.62 -2.34 1.58
CA LEU A 41 -16.01 -2.33 2.02
C LEU A 41 -16.94 -2.70 0.87
N HIS A 42 -18.02 -3.40 1.17
CA HIS A 42 -19.08 -3.65 0.20
C HIS A 42 -19.97 -2.41 0.09
N ILE A 43 -20.13 -1.88 -1.13
CA ILE A 43 -20.93 -0.68 -1.42
C ILE A 43 -22.07 -1.07 -2.36
N THR A 44 -23.30 -0.70 -2.01
CA THR A 44 -24.48 -0.87 -2.87
C THR A 44 -25.04 0.51 -3.24
N LEU A 45 -25.18 0.77 -4.54
CA LEU A 45 -25.83 1.97 -5.06
C LEU A 45 -27.19 1.59 -5.64
N GLN A 46 -28.25 2.21 -5.13
CA GLN A 46 -29.63 1.98 -5.57
C GLN A 46 -30.16 3.24 -6.25
N VAL A 47 -30.81 3.07 -7.41
CA VAL A 47 -31.53 4.15 -8.10
C VAL A 47 -33.02 3.90 -7.89
N ASN A 48 -33.68 4.83 -7.21
CA ASN A 48 -35.12 4.76 -6.98
C ASN A 48 -35.79 5.80 -7.88
N GLY A 49 -36.58 5.34 -8.85
CA GLY A 49 -37.40 6.19 -9.71
C GLY A 49 -38.29 5.38 -10.64
N ASP A 50 -39.57 5.68 -10.68
CA ASP A 50 -40.61 5.00 -11.47
C ASP A 50 -40.49 5.22 -13.01
N ASN A 51 -39.43 5.88 -13.46
CA ASN A 51 -39.18 6.18 -14.86
C ASN A 51 -38.04 5.30 -15.38
N ASP A 52 -38.32 4.47 -16.38
CA ASP A 52 -37.45 3.51 -17.10
C ASP A 52 -36.19 4.11 -17.79
N GLY A 53 -35.67 5.24 -17.33
CA GLY A 53 -34.64 6.03 -18.02
C GLY A 53 -33.31 6.24 -17.29
N HIS A 54 -33.16 5.83 -16.03
CA HIS A 54 -31.93 6.12 -15.27
C HIS A 54 -30.92 4.96 -15.35
N ARG A 55 -29.81 5.19 -16.06
CA ARG A 55 -28.69 4.24 -16.19
C ARG A 55 -27.48 4.72 -15.37
N LEU A 56 -27.02 3.90 -14.43
CA LEU A 56 -25.73 4.09 -13.77
C LEU A 56 -24.59 3.57 -14.67
N VAL A 57 -23.55 4.38 -14.82
CA VAL A 57 -22.33 4.02 -15.56
C VAL A 57 -21.13 4.37 -14.69
N PHE A 58 -20.22 3.41 -14.51
CA PHE A 58 -18.99 3.58 -13.76
C PHE A 58 -17.84 3.89 -14.72
N PHE A 59 -17.02 4.86 -14.35
CA PHE A 59 -15.81 5.24 -15.08
C PHE A 59 -14.60 5.06 -14.15
N HIS A 60 -13.48 4.67 -14.73
CA HIS A 60 -12.19 4.64 -14.04
C HIS A 60 -11.13 5.30 -14.92
N ASN A 61 -10.06 5.74 -14.27
CA ASN A 61 -8.92 6.32 -14.95
C ASN A 61 -7.89 5.23 -15.29
N ALA A 62 -7.07 5.49 -16.30
CA ALA A 62 -5.93 4.66 -16.63
C ALA A 62 -4.85 4.76 -15.54
N SER A 63 -4.12 3.66 -15.34
CA SER A 63 -3.00 3.61 -14.38
C SER A 63 -1.68 3.88 -15.10
N ARG A 64 -0.69 4.42 -14.38
CA ARG A 64 0.66 4.65 -14.91
C ARG A 64 1.72 4.61 -13.81
N ILE A 65 2.94 4.25 -14.18
CA ILE A 65 4.14 4.35 -13.35
C ILE A 65 5.34 4.63 -14.25
N SER A 66 6.24 5.53 -13.82
CA SER A 66 7.47 5.81 -14.56
C SER A 66 8.63 4.96 -14.07
N ASP A 67 8.82 4.91 -12.74
CA ASP A 67 9.89 4.14 -12.12
C ASP A 67 9.55 3.88 -10.63
N PHE A 68 10.35 3.06 -9.96
CA PHE A 68 10.28 2.88 -8.51
C PHE A 68 11.65 2.61 -7.90
N THR A 69 11.82 2.98 -6.63
CA THR A 69 12.95 2.57 -5.80
C THR A 69 12.42 1.95 -4.52
N GLY A 70 13.17 1.03 -3.92
CA GLY A 70 12.76 0.49 -2.63
C GLY A 70 13.71 -0.54 -2.06
N THR A 71 13.43 -0.93 -0.82
CA THR A 71 14.22 -1.92 -0.09
C THR A 71 13.30 -2.86 0.70
N ILE A 72 13.62 -4.15 0.70
CA ILE A 72 12.99 -5.13 1.58
C ILE A 72 13.62 -4.98 2.96
N ILE A 73 12.80 -4.77 3.98
CA ILE A 73 13.24 -4.53 5.35
C ILE A 73 12.57 -5.55 6.28
N VAL A 74 13.37 -6.10 7.19
CA VAL A 74 12.89 -6.76 8.41
C VAL A 74 13.33 -5.89 9.57
N ASP A 75 12.38 -5.25 10.26
CA ASP A 75 12.71 -4.33 11.34
C ASP A 75 12.97 -5.05 12.68
N SER A 76 13.37 -4.29 13.70
CA SER A 76 13.62 -4.78 15.07
C SER A 76 12.40 -5.42 15.77
N ARG A 77 11.21 -5.30 15.19
CA ARG A 77 9.94 -5.84 15.69
C ARG A 77 9.44 -7.02 14.83
N SER A 78 10.29 -7.52 13.92
CA SER A 78 9.97 -8.61 13.00
C SER A 78 8.88 -8.26 11.98
N ASN A 79 8.63 -6.97 11.73
CA ASN A 79 7.79 -6.56 10.60
C ASN A 79 8.61 -6.75 9.31
N ARG A 80 8.08 -7.56 8.38
CA ARG A 80 8.66 -7.77 7.05
C ARG A 80 7.86 -6.99 6.02
N TYR A 81 8.51 -6.06 5.32
CA TYR A 81 7.85 -5.21 4.35
C TYR A 81 8.79 -4.70 3.26
N PHE A 82 8.23 -4.32 2.14
CA PHE A 82 8.91 -3.59 1.08
C PHE A 82 8.63 -2.10 1.25
N ASN A 83 9.67 -1.34 1.58
CA ASN A 83 9.60 0.12 1.65
C ASN A 83 9.88 0.67 0.26
N VAL A 84 8.82 1.16 -0.41
CA VAL A 84 8.87 1.54 -1.82
C VAL A 84 8.51 3.01 -2.00
N THR A 85 9.21 3.65 -2.93
CA THR A 85 8.86 4.96 -3.48
C THR A 85 8.62 4.80 -4.96
N VAL A 86 7.39 5.08 -5.40
CA VAL A 86 7.00 5.09 -6.81
C VAL A 86 7.14 6.50 -7.37
N TYR A 87 7.55 6.61 -8.63
CA TYR A 87 7.77 7.88 -9.33
C TYR A 87 6.84 8.00 -10.54
N GLY A 88 6.26 9.19 -10.70
CA GLY A 88 5.35 9.46 -11.81
C GLY A 88 4.15 8.53 -11.85
N ALA A 89 3.67 8.06 -10.70
CA ALA A 89 2.66 7.02 -10.60
C ALA A 89 1.25 7.57 -10.35
N SER A 90 0.23 6.85 -10.82
CA SER A 90 -1.19 7.12 -10.57
C SER A 90 -2.02 5.85 -10.83
N GLY A 91 -3.08 5.64 -10.05
CA GLY A 91 -4.00 4.53 -10.23
C GLY A 91 -3.52 3.23 -9.56
N LYS A 92 -3.87 2.09 -10.16
CA LYS A 92 -3.59 0.74 -9.66
C LYS A 92 -2.26 0.24 -10.22
N ILE A 93 -1.34 -0.09 -9.33
CA ILE A 93 -0.01 -0.62 -9.67
C ILE A 93 0.11 -2.03 -9.12
N ASN A 94 0.48 -2.96 -9.99
CA ASN A 94 0.72 -4.36 -9.62
C ASN A 94 2.22 -4.58 -9.44
N GLY A 95 2.57 -5.46 -8.51
CA GLY A 95 3.93 -5.84 -8.21
C GLY A 95 4.08 -7.35 -8.09
N ALA A 96 5.20 -7.87 -8.59
CA ALA A 96 5.57 -9.28 -8.52
C ALA A 96 6.97 -9.41 -7.92
N VAL A 97 7.09 -10.15 -6.82
CA VAL A 97 8.35 -10.47 -6.16
C VAL A 97 8.87 -11.80 -6.70
N LYS A 98 10.09 -11.78 -7.20
CA LYS A 98 10.76 -12.93 -7.81
C LYS A 98 11.54 -13.76 -6.79
N TYR A 99 11.77 -15.02 -7.11
CA TYR A 99 12.53 -15.94 -6.27
C TYR A 99 14.01 -15.52 -6.18
N SER A 100 14.61 -15.07 -7.27
CA SER A 100 16.02 -14.63 -7.31
C SER A 100 16.15 -13.19 -7.80
N THR A 101 17.39 -12.76 -8.04
CA THR A 101 17.69 -11.48 -8.73
C THR A 101 17.48 -11.55 -10.24
N GLU A 102 17.20 -12.73 -10.79
CA GLU A 102 16.97 -12.92 -12.21
C GLU A 102 15.51 -12.61 -12.56
N ARG A 103 15.31 -11.89 -13.68
CA ARG A 103 14.00 -11.44 -14.15
C ARG A 103 13.05 -12.61 -14.44
N ASP A 104 13.59 -13.67 -15.01
CA ASP A 104 12.84 -14.84 -15.48
C ASP A 104 12.63 -15.90 -14.39
N SER A 105 13.11 -15.64 -13.17
CA SER A 105 12.85 -16.53 -12.05
C SER A 105 11.37 -16.53 -11.65
N ASP A 106 10.98 -17.58 -10.91
CA ASP A 106 9.60 -17.78 -10.47
C ASP A 106 9.09 -16.61 -9.62
N GLU A 107 7.81 -16.28 -9.78
CA GLU A 107 7.12 -15.34 -8.89
C GLU A 107 6.72 -16.06 -7.59
N ILE A 108 7.14 -15.51 -6.44
CA ILE A 108 6.84 -16.07 -5.12
C ILE A 108 5.74 -15.30 -4.38
N PHE A 109 5.47 -14.07 -4.79
CA PHE A 109 4.44 -13.22 -4.19
C PHE A 109 4.04 -12.10 -5.14
N SER A 110 2.74 -11.86 -5.28
CA SER A 110 2.20 -10.68 -5.97
C SER A 110 1.45 -9.78 -5.00
N PHE A 111 1.48 -8.49 -5.29
CA PHE A 111 0.72 -7.48 -4.58
C PHE A 111 0.14 -6.45 -5.54
N THR A 112 -0.87 -5.73 -5.07
CA THR A 112 -1.44 -4.57 -5.75
C THR A 112 -1.43 -3.40 -4.79
N THR A 113 -1.02 -2.23 -5.27
CA THR A 113 -1.08 -0.98 -4.52
C THR A 113 -1.77 0.11 -5.32
N TYR A 114 -2.26 1.14 -4.63
CA TYR A 114 -3.04 2.21 -5.21
C TYR A 114 -2.40 3.57 -4.92
N VAL A 115 -2.16 4.35 -5.98
CA VAL A 115 -1.78 5.76 -5.90
C VAL A 115 -3.01 6.59 -6.18
N HIS A 116 -3.52 7.24 -5.13
CA HIS A 116 -4.80 7.96 -5.18
C HIS A 116 -4.72 9.33 -5.88
N ASP A 117 -3.53 9.81 -6.20
CA ASP A 117 -3.35 11.06 -6.94
C ASP A 117 -3.86 10.92 -8.38
N LEU A 118 -4.70 11.86 -8.80
CA LEU A 118 -5.24 11.94 -10.16
C LEU A 118 -4.14 12.16 -11.21
N ASN A 119 -3.17 13.01 -10.86
CA ASN A 119 -2.00 13.31 -11.67
C ASN A 119 -0.83 12.43 -11.22
N ALA A 120 0.11 12.19 -12.14
CA ALA A 120 1.34 11.46 -11.85
C ALA A 120 2.09 12.10 -10.68
N ALA A 121 2.32 11.33 -9.61
CA ALA A 121 2.91 11.80 -8.38
C ALA A 121 3.98 10.84 -7.86
N ASN A 122 4.84 11.37 -6.98
CA ASN A 122 5.82 10.56 -6.27
C ASN A 122 5.26 10.24 -4.89
N ARG A 123 5.18 8.96 -4.54
CA ARG A 123 4.60 8.49 -3.27
C ARG A 123 5.45 7.38 -2.68
N SER A 124 5.68 7.47 -1.38
CA SER A 124 6.28 6.39 -0.59
C SER A 124 5.20 5.64 0.17
N MET A 125 5.34 4.33 0.25
CA MET A 125 4.40 3.43 0.92
C MET A 125 5.11 2.16 1.38
N ILE A 126 4.46 1.45 2.28
CA ILE A 126 4.93 0.18 2.84
C ILE A 126 4.05 -0.92 2.26
N ILE A 127 4.65 -1.96 1.69
CA ILE A 127 3.94 -3.16 1.23
C ILE A 127 4.30 -4.32 2.17
N PRO A 128 3.34 -4.86 2.95
CA PRO A 128 3.58 -6.04 3.78
C PRO A 128 4.02 -7.23 2.92
N LEU A 129 5.03 -7.98 3.38
CA LEU A 129 5.55 -9.15 2.67
C LEU A 129 5.34 -10.43 3.48
N PRO A 130 4.95 -11.55 2.84
CA PRO A 130 4.83 -12.83 3.52
C PRO A 130 6.20 -13.42 3.87
N ALA A 131 6.20 -14.38 4.80
CA ALA A 131 7.42 -15.03 5.30
C ALA A 131 8.23 -15.75 4.21
N VAL A 132 7.60 -16.18 3.10
CA VAL A 132 8.27 -16.82 1.95
C VAL A 132 9.28 -15.90 1.26
N VAL A 133 9.12 -14.58 1.37
CA VAL A 133 10.08 -13.60 0.83
C VAL A 133 11.23 -13.46 1.82
N GLU A 134 12.17 -14.41 1.82
CA GLU A 134 13.29 -14.43 2.76
C GLU A 134 14.27 -13.25 2.56
N SER A 135 15.14 -13.05 3.54
CA SER A 135 16.19 -12.03 3.53
C SER A 135 17.19 -12.29 2.40
N GLY A 136 17.47 -11.26 1.59
CA GLY A 136 18.42 -11.33 0.47
C GLY A 136 17.99 -10.43 -0.69
N PRO A 137 18.90 -10.12 -1.63
CA PRO A 137 18.54 -9.37 -2.83
C PRO A 137 17.61 -10.22 -3.71
N ARG A 138 16.51 -9.62 -4.18
CA ARG A 138 15.50 -10.24 -5.04
C ARG A 138 15.04 -9.23 -6.09
N MET A 139 14.64 -9.73 -7.25
CA MET A 139 14.01 -8.89 -8.28
C MET A 139 12.55 -8.61 -7.89
N ILE A 140 12.10 -7.36 -8.07
CA ILE A 140 10.70 -6.98 -7.95
C ILE A 140 10.32 -6.29 -9.25
N CYS A 141 9.25 -6.75 -9.90
CA CYS A 141 8.71 -6.13 -11.10
C CYS A 141 7.46 -5.34 -10.73
N MET A 142 7.37 -4.08 -11.16
CA MET A 142 6.17 -3.26 -10.98
C MET A 142 5.65 -2.80 -12.34
N TYR A 143 4.33 -2.83 -12.51
CA TYR A 143 3.66 -2.43 -13.75
C TYR A 143 2.31 -1.82 -13.44
N ALA A 144 1.89 -0.83 -14.22
CA ALA A 144 0.55 -0.28 -14.07
C ALA A 144 -0.50 -1.27 -14.56
N ASP A 145 -1.72 -1.16 -14.04
CA ASP A 145 -2.85 -1.94 -14.55
C ASP A 145 -3.00 -1.74 -16.06
N GLU A 146 -3.39 -2.80 -16.76
CA GLU A 146 -3.54 -2.85 -18.24
C GLU A 146 -2.24 -2.82 -19.06
N GLN A 147 -1.06 -2.70 -18.44
CA GLN A 147 0.24 -2.78 -19.14
C GLN A 147 0.79 -4.20 -19.36
N ARG A 148 -0.03 -5.26 -19.40
CA ARG A 148 0.51 -6.64 -19.49
C ARG A 148 1.12 -6.96 -20.87
N GLU A 149 2.44 -7.19 -20.86
CA GLU A 149 3.24 -8.15 -21.66
C GLU A 149 3.21 -8.10 -23.21
N GLU A 150 3.54 -6.96 -23.83
CA GLU A 150 4.07 -6.95 -25.22
C GLU A 150 5.48 -6.35 -25.36
N GLN A 151 6.10 -5.90 -24.26
CA GLN A 151 7.43 -5.26 -24.29
C GLN A 151 8.28 -5.62 -23.08
N ALA A 152 8.50 -6.92 -22.87
CA ALA A 152 9.46 -7.43 -21.89
C ALA A 152 10.45 -8.37 -22.56
#